data_AF-A0A529MB61-F1
#
_entry.id   AF-A0A529MB61-F1
#
_cell.length_a   1.000
_cell.length_b   1.000
_cell.length_c   1.000
_cell.angle_alpha   90.00
_cell.angle_beta   90.00
_cell.angle_gamma   90.00
#
_symmetry.space_group_name_H-M   'P 1'
#
loop_
_entity.id
_entity.type
_entity.pdbx_description
1 polymer ?
#
loop_
_entity_poly.entity_id
_entity_poly.type
_entity_poly.pdbx_seq_one_letter_code
_entity_poly.pdbx_strand_id
1 'polypeptide(L)' 'IVLWRRLIALELMAAAQAVDLRERLVLAPATGVVHAAVRSHVATLKEDRSLGTSANTLYAALADGTWRA' A
#
# COMPACT_ATOMS: atom_id res chain seq x y z
N ILE A 1 5.07 8.80 -19.77
CA ILE A 1 4.31 8.60 -18.51
C ILE A 1 4.42 7.13 -18.15
N VAL A 2 4.95 6.80 -16.98
CA VAL A 2 5.11 5.40 -16.56
C VAL A 2 3.87 4.96 -15.78
N LEU A 3 2.79 4.67 -16.50
CA LEU A 3 1.46 4.38 -15.91
C LEU A 3 1.45 3.17 -14.97
N TRP A 4 2.35 2.21 -15.17
CA TRP A 4 2.38 0.98 -14.37
C TRP A 4 2.64 1.24 -12.88
N ARG A 5 3.42 2.26 -12.51
CA ARG A 5 3.68 2.58 -11.09
C ARG A 5 2.41 2.99 -10.36
N ARG A 6 1.49 3.69 -11.03
CA ARG A 6 0.19 4.06 -10.46
C ARG A 6 -0.70 2.83 -10.27
N LEU A 7 -0.69 1.92 -11.23
CA LEU A 7 -1.42 0.66 -11.11
C LEU A 7 -0.91 -0.15 -9.90
N ILE A 8 0.41 -0.30 -9.76
CA ILE A 8 1.01 -1.01 -8.63
C ILE A 8 0.69 -0.32 -7.29
N ALA A 9 0.68 1.02 -7.25
CA ALA A 9 0.30 1.74 -6.04
C ALA A 9 -1.14 1.40 -5.59
N LEU A 10 -2.09 1.37 -6.53
CA LEU A 10 -3.47 1.02 -6.24
C LEU A 10 -3.60 -0.45 -5.81
N GLU A 11 -2.89 -1.36 -6.47
CA GLU A 11 -2.86 -2.78 -6.13
C GLU A 11 -2.29 -3.01 -4.73
N LEU A 12 -1.19 -2.36 -4.36
CA LEU A 12 -0.60 -2.46 -3.03
C LEU A 12 -1.52 -1.93 -1.93
N MET A 13 -2.23 -0.82 -2.19
CA MET A 13 -3.24 -0.32 -1.25
C MET A 13 -4.37 -1.33 -1.03
N ALA A 14 -4.88 -1.93 -2.12
CA ALA A 14 -5.94 -2.93 -2.05
C ALA A 14 -5.46 -4.21 -1.34
N ALA A 15 -4.25 -4.68 -1.65
CA ALA A 15 -3.65 -5.85 -1.04
C ALA A 15 -3.42 -5.66 0.46
N ALA A 16 -2.88 -4.50 0.88
CA ALA A 16 -2.68 -4.20 2.29
C ALA A 16 -4.01 -4.15 3.06
N GLN A 17 -5.07 -3.63 2.42
CA GLN A 17 -6.40 -3.65 3.00
C GLN A 17 -6.97 -5.07 3.10
N ALA A 18 -6.78 -5.91 2.09
CA ALA A 18 -7.21 -7.30 2.12
C ALA A 18 -6.52 -8.11 3.24
N VAL A 19 -5.23 -7.82 3.50
CA VAL A 19 -4.50 -8.38 4.64
C VAL A 19 -5.15 -7.96 5.96
N ASP A 20 -5.43 -6.66 6.14
CA ASP A 20 -5.99 -6.14 7.39
C ASP A 20 -7.37 -6.70 7.72
N LEU A 21 -8.18 -6.98 6.69
CA LEU A 21 -9.52 -7.55 6.84
C LEU A 21 -9.49 -9.05 7.14
N ARG A 22 -8.37 -9.73 6.88
CA ARG A 22 -8.27 -11.18 7.07
C ARG A 22 -7.81 -11.51 8.49
N GLU A 23 -8.77 -11.92 9.31
CA GLU A 23 -8.49 -12.36 10.67
C GLU A 23 -7.49 -13.53 10.70
N ARG A 24 -6.59 -13.50 11.69
CA ARG A 24 -5.60 -14.57 11.98
C ARG A 24 -4.64 -14.87 10.82
N LEU A 25 -4.51 -13.99 9.83
CA LEU A 25 -3.49 -14.12 8.79
C LEU A 25 -2.11 -13.77 9.38
N VAL A 26 -1.15 -14.67 9.23
CA VAL A 26 0.27 -14.39 9.46
C VAL A 26 0.95 -14.29 8.10
N LEU A 27 1.48 -13.10 7.80
CA LEU A 27 2.26 -12.90 6.57
C LEU A 27 3.63 -13.57 6.67
N ALA A 28 4.15 -14.01 5.53
CA ALA A 28 5.56 -14.38 5.43
C ALA A 28 6.44 -13.14 5.71
N PRO A 29 7.68 -13.30 6.21
CA PRO A 29 8.50 -12.17 6.64
C PRO A 29 8.62 -11.05 5.60
N ALA A 30 8.94 -11.40 4.34
CA ALA A 30 9.11 -10.41 3.27
C ALA A 30 7.81 -9.66 2.93
N THR A 31 6.67 -10.35 2.86
CA THR A 31 5.38 -9.69 2.60
C THR A 31 4.89 -8.90 3.80
N GLY A 32 5.30 -9.27 5.01
CA GLY A 32 5.10 -8.48 6.22
C GLY A 32 5.82 -7.12 6.16
N VAL A 33 7.07 -7.08 5.68
CA VAL A 33 7.79 -5.80 5.51
C VAL A 33 7.10 -4.93 4.45
N VAL A 34 6.69 -5.50 3.32
CA VAL A 34 5.96 -4.77 2.28
C VAL A 34 4.64 -4.21 2.82
N HIS A 35 3.87 -5.00 3.56
CA HIS A 35 2.63 -4.56 4.19
C HIS A 35 2.86 -3.39 5.17
N ALA A 36 3.87 -3.52 6.04
CA ALA A 36 4.25 -2.46 6.96
C ALA A 36 4.67 -1.17 6.22
N ALA A 37 5.42 -1.29 5.12
CA ALA A 37 5.81 -0.17 4.29
C ALA A 37 4.60 0.50 3.60
N VAL A 38 3.59 -0.25 3.14
CA VAL A 38 2.34 0.36 2.67
C VAL A 38 1.65 1.12 3.81
N ARG A 39 1.60 0.53 5.01
CA ARG A 39 0.90 1.11 6.17
C ARG A 39 1.57 2.33 6.78
N SER A 40 2.88 2.52 6.55
CA SER A 40 3.56 3.77 6.89
C SER A 40 3.16 4.95 6.00
N HIS A 41 2.59 4.68 4.81
CA HIS A 41 2.15 5.72 3.86
C HIS A 41 0.62 5.87 3.82
N VAL A 42 -0.11 4.78 4.01
CA VAL A 42 -1.57 4.71 3.88
C VAL A 42 -2.16 3.97 5.07
N ALA A 43 -2.82 4.71 5.96
CA ALA A 43 -3.55 4.14 7.08
C ALA A 43 -4.65 3.17 6.60
N THR A 44 -4.97 2.15 7.40
CA THR A 44 -6.10 1.24 7.15
C THR A 44 -7.39 2.03 6.90
N LEU A 45 -8.16 1.61 5.89
CA LEU A 45 -9.46 2.21 5.59
C LEU A 45 -10.49 1.63 6.56
N LYS A 46 -11.09 2.50 7.39
CA LYS A 46 -12.15 2.13 8.34
C LYS A 46 -13.50 2.76 7.98
N GLU A 47 -13.44 3.95 7.41
CA GLU A 47 -14.57 4.74 6.96
C GLU A 47 -14.25 5.26 5.56
N ASP A 48 -15.29 5.53 4.78
CA ASP A 48 -15.13 6.07 3.44
C ASP A 48 -14.41 7.42 3.46
N ARG A 49 -13.44 7.56 2.55
CA ARG A 49 -12.67 8.79 2.35
C ARG A 49 -12.13 8.85 0.93
N SER A 50 -11.70 10.03 0.51
CA SER A 50 -11.00 10.16 -0.77
C SER A 50 -9.69 9.36 -0.76
N LEU A 51 -9.57 8.42 -1.69
CA LEU A 51 -8.38 7.57 -1.83
C LEU A 51 -7.30 8.19 -2.72
N GLY A 52 -7.63 9.24 -3.49
CA GLY A 52 -6.72 9.84 -4.46
C GLY A 52 -5.42 10.35 -3.84
N THR A 53 -5.50 11.01 -2.68
CA THR A 53 -4.32 11.47 -1.93
C THR A 53 -3.44 10.31 -1.48
N SER A 54 -4.04 9.25 -0.92
CA SER A 54 -3.29 8.05 -0.48
C SER A 54 -2.61 7.34 -1.65
N ALA A 55 -3.30 7.19 -2.77
CA ALA A 55 -2.74 6.60 -3.98
C ALA A 55 -1.58 7.42 -4.56
N ASN A 56 -1.69 8.75 -4.54
CA ASN A 56 -0.63 9.64 -4.99
C ASN A 56 0.60 9.59 -4.06
N THR A 57 0.40 9.50 -2.74
CA THR A 57 1.50 9.31 -1.78
C THR A 57 2.28 8.03 -2.05
N LEU A 58 1.57 6.91 -2.23
CA LEU A 58 2.22 5.63 -2.49
C LEU A 58 2.90 5.60 -3.87
N TYR A 59 2.26 6.19 -4.89
CA TYR A 59 2.88 6.38 -6.20
C TYR A 59 4.18 7.19 -6.12
N ALA A 60 4.20 8.27 -5.33
CA ALA A 60 5.39 9.10 -5.17
C ALA A 60 6.55 8.29 -4.56
N ALA A 61 6.29 7.54 -3.49
CA ALA A 61 7.28 6.68 -2.83
C ALA A 61 7.84 5.57 -3.74
N LEU A 62 7.01 5.04 -4.65
CA LEU A 62 7.46 4.07 -5.65
C LEU A 62 8.24 4.71 -6.81
N ALA A 63 8.00 6.00 -7.08
CA ALA A 63 8.62 6.73 -8.18
C ALA A 63 9.96 7.36 -7.80
N ASP A 64 10.09 7.83 -6.56
CA ASP A 64 11.32 8.45 -6.04
C ASP A 64 12.35 7.43 -5.52
N GLY A 65 11.98 6.15 -5.44
CA GLY A 65 12.86 5.07 -4.99
C GLY A 65 13.13 5.08 -3.48
N THR A 66 12.39 5.88 -2.71
CA THR A 66 12.49 5.92 -1.23
C THR A 66 11.85 4.70 -0.57
N TRP A 67 11.16 3.87 -1.34
CA TRP A 67 10.59 2.61 -0.91
C TRP A 67 11.63 1.70 -0.25
N ARG A 68 11.40 1.38 1.03
CA ARG A 68 12.20 0.43 1.82
C ARG A 68 11.31 -0.73 2.22
N ALA A 69 11.41 -1.84 1.50
CA ALA A 69 10.84 -3.14 1.89
C ALA A 69 11.94 -4.20 2.05
#